data_AF-A0A1A9WLL7-F1
#
_entry.id   AF-A0A1A9WLL7-F1
#
_cell.length_a   1.000
_cell.length_b   1.000
_cell.length_c   1.000
_cell.angle_alpha   90.00
_cell.angle_beta   90.00
_cell.angle_gamma   90.00
#
_symmetry.space_group_name_H-M   'P 1'
#
loop_
_entity.id
_entity.type
_entity.pdbx_description
1 polymer ?
#
loop_
_entity_poly.entity_id
_entity_poly.type
_entity_poly.pdbx_seq_one_letter_code
_entity_poly.pdbx_strand_id
1 'polypeptide(L)'
;MSNSTCGSIFEYPSTFYRTFQENGTKYIKSRKILDEKLQHQLNSCAGEIFICGIPRNTKPERIADIASLFGEIYVLRFKVSFSGDSRGFAYLQFLDPNLMIPALNQLPFLFRRFGYPMIRVRQSRNTCQLLLKGIYHRVTPDEVFNTLKQTVQFVKVVCREICRECFEYQVTFSSNEEAIFARRKLLRTATKFGRNAVVVWDDTNQ
;
A
#
# COMPACT_ATOMS: atom_id res chain seq x y z
N MET A 1 27.15 28.21 -23.17
CA MET A 1 26.90 27.66 -21.82
C MET A 1 25.96 26.46 -21.99
N SER A 2 26.50 25.25 -21.92
CA SER A 2 25.76 24.01 -22.14
C SER A 2 24.90 23.68 -20.93
N ASN A 3 23.59 23.93 -21.02
CA ASN A 3 22.62 23.41 -20.06
C ASN A 3 22.53 21.90 -20.23
N SER A 4 23.31 21.16 -19.45
CA SER A 4 23.11 19.72 -19.25
C SER A 4 21.80 19.50 -18.52
N THR A 5 20.71 19.29 -19.25
CA THR A 5 19.46 18.74 -18.72
C THR A 5 19.72 17.30 -18.29
N CYS A 6 20.27 17.12 -17.09
CA CYS A 6 20.29 15.82 -16.45
C CYS A 6 18.84 15.49 -16.09
N GLY A 7 18.23 14.53 -16.79
CA GLY A 7 16.87 14.05 -16.52
C GLY A 7 16.74 13.51 -15.09
N SER A 8 15.51 13.39 -14.61
CA SER A 8 15.28 12.82 -13.26
C SER A 8 15.78 11.38 -13.23
N ILE A 9 16.45 10.97 -12.13
CA ILE A 9 16.92 9.57 -11.95
C ILE A 9 15.77 8.56 -11.87
N PHE A 10 14.53 9.03 -11.79
CA PHE A 10 13.31 8.23 -11.77
C PHE A 10 12.67 8.08 -13.17
N GLU A 11 13.13 8.84 -14.17
CA GLU A 11 12.70 8.70 -15.56
C GLU A 11 13.24 7.39 -16.16
N TYR A 12 12.45 6.78 -17.04
CA TYR A 12 12.87 5.58 -17.76
C TYR A 12 13.76 5.97 -18.96
N PRO A 13 14.90 5.29 -19.18
CA PRO A 13 15.45 4.19 -18.38
C PRO A 13 16.28 4.67 -17.19
N SER A 14 16.08 4.03 -16.03
CA SER A 14 16.89 4.23 -14.82
C SER A 14 17.59 2.94 -14.40
N THR A 15 18.86 3.08 -14.01
CA THR A 15 19.67 1.99 -13.44
C THR A 15 19.34 1.73 -11.98
N PHE A 16 18.80 2.72 -11.27
CA PHE A 16 18.48 2.64 -9.83
C PHE A 16 17.00 2.29 -9.58
N TYR A 17 16.12 2.73 -10.46
CA TYR A 17 14.68 2.56 -10.31
C TYR A 17 14.07 1.84 -11.51
N ARG A 18 13.05 1.02 -11.24
CA ARG A 18 12.20 0.41 -12.24
C ARG A 18 10.88 1.18 -12.28
N THR A 19 10.54 1.70 -13.45
CA THR A 19 9.26 2.38 -13.70
C THR A 19 8.36 1.50 -14.55
N PHE A 20 7.13 1.28 -14.11
CA PHE A 20 6.13 0.47 -14.83
C PHE A 20 4.70 0.88 -14.43
N GLN A 21 3.70 0.47 -15.20
CA GLN A 21 2.30 0.76 -14.89
C GLN A 21 1.47 -0.51 -14.84
N GLU A 22 0.64 -0.63 -13.80
CA GLU A 22 -0.29 -1.75 -13.61
C GLU A 22 -1.57 -1.27 -12.93
N ASN A 23 -2.74 -1.68 -13.45
CA ASN A 23 -4.05 -1.46 -12.83
C ASN A 23 -4.31 0.00 -12.36
N GLY A 24 -3.96 0.99 -13.20
CA GLY A 24 -4.12 2.41 -12.88
C GLY A 24 -3.12 2.94 -11.84
N THR A 25 -1.97 2.28 -11.67
CA THR A 25 -0.88 2.70 -10.79
C THR A 25 0.41 2.79 -11.59
N LYS A 26 1.07 3.94 -11.59
CA LYS A 26 2.46 4.08 -12.03
C LYS A 26 3.38 3.83 -10.83
N TYR A 27 4.29 2.89 -10.99
CA TYR A 27 5.25 2.48 -9.99
C TYR A 27 6.60 3.10 -10.32
N ILE A 28 7.29 3.62 -9.31
CA ILE A 28 8.73 3.88 -9.32
C ILE A 28 9.28 3.07 -8.16
N LYS A 29 9.94 1.94 -8.44
CA LYS A 29 10.40 0.98 -7.42
C LYS A 29 11.92 0.84 -7.46
N SER A 30 12.57 0.87 -6.31
CA SER A 30 14.00 0.66 -6.19
C SER A 30 14.40 -0.71 -6.75
N ARG A 31 15.55 -0.76 -7.43
CA ARG A 31 16.18 -1.99 -7.91
C ARG A 31 17.15 -2.59 -6.90
N LYS A 32 17.34 -1.93 -5.74
CA LYS A 32 18.26 -2.38 -4.69
C LYS A 32 17.83 -3.76 -4.17
N ILE A 33 18.79 -4.66 -4.06
CA ILE A 33 18.60 -5.96 -3.42
C ILE A 33 18.65 -5.70 -1.91
N LEU A 34 17.60 -6.10 -1.20
CA LEU A 34 17.44 -5.88 0.23
C LEU A 34 17.60 -7.20 0.99
N ASP A 35 17.94 -7.11 2.27
CA ASP A 35 17.85 -8.27 3.15
C ASP A 35 16.40 -8.75 3.26
N GLU A 36 16.21 -10.05 3.49
CA GLU A 36 14.89 -10.67 3.50
C GLU A 36 13.95 -10.05 4.54
N LYS A 37 14.49 -9.66 5.70
CA LYS A 37 13.70 -9.07 6.80
C LYS A 37 13.17 -7.70 6.40
N LEU A 38 14.02 -6.81 5.88
CA LEU A 38 13.60 -5.49 5.39
C LEU A 38 12.67 -5.62 4.18
N GLN A 39 12.96 -6.55 3.27
CA GLN A 39 12.12 -6.81 2.11
C GLN A 39 10.71 -7.26 2.53
N HIS A 40 10.60 -8.15 3.51
CA HIS A 40 9.32 -8.56 4.07
C HIS A 40 8.58 -7.40 4.74
N GLN A 41 9.27 -6.62 5.58
CA GLN A 41 8.68 -5.43 6.24
C GLN A 41 8.11 -4.42 5.24
N LEU A 42 8.88 -4.08 4.21
CA LEU A 42 8.45 -3.12 3.19
C LEU A 42 7.31 -3.67 2.33
N ASN A 43 7.34 -4.96 1.97
CA ASN A 43 6.22 -5.60 1.28
C ASN A 43 4.94 -5.54 2.12
N SER A 44 5.05 -5.77 3.44
CA SER A 44 3.94 -5.66 4.39
C SER A 44 3.57 -4.21 4.74
N CYS A 45 3.79 -3.27 3.82
CA CYS A 45 3.36 -1.88 3.92
C CYS A 45 4.05 -1.06 5.05
N ALA A 46 5.16 -1.53 5.65
CA ALA A 46 5.81 -0.82 6.74
C ALA A 46 6.31 0.57 6.31
N GLY A 47 6.10 1.56 7.16
CA GLY A 47 6.51 2.95 6.91
C GLY A 47 5.76 3.63 5.76
N GLU A 48 4.63 3.08 5.30
CA GLU A 48 3.91 3.63 4.16
C GLU A 48 3.22 4.96 4.47
N ILE A 49 3.45 5.91 3.58
CA ILE A 49 2.93 7.27 3.61
C ILE A 49 1.89 7.43 2.51
N PHE A 50 0.77 8.05 2.85
CA PHE A 50 -0.25 8.51 1.92
C PHE A 50 -0.05 9.98 1.57
N ILE A 51 0.10 10.26 0.28
CA ILE A 51 0.25 11.61 -0.27
C ILE A 51 -1.02 11.95 -1.05
N CYS A 52 -1.67 13.07 -0.75
CA CYS A 52 -2.90 13.50 -1.43
C CYS A 52 -2.88 14.99 -1.78
N GLY A 53 -3.82 15.44 -2.61
CA GLY A 53 -3.86 16.83 -3.09
C GLY A 53 -2.86 17.08 -4.22
N ILE A 54 -2.46 16.03 -4.92
CA ILE A 54 -1.55 16.11 -6.06
C ILE A 54 -2.29 16.75 -7.25
N PRO A 55 -1.78 17.82 -7.87
CA PRO A 55 -2.39 18.39 -9.08
C PRO A 55 -2.47 17.38 -10.23
N ARG A 56 -3.53 17.47 -11.04
CA ARG A 56 -3.85 16.49 -12.11
C ARG A 56 -2.70 16.26 -13.10
N ASN A 57 -1.98 17.32 -13.44
CA ASN A 57 -0.87 17.34 -14.40
C ASN A 57 0.50 17.00 -13.78
N THR A 58 0.56 16.68 -12.49
CA THR A 58 1.83 16.33 -11.84
C THR A 58 2.31 14.96 -12.29
N LYS A 59 3.57 14.90 -12.73
CA LYS A 59 4.25 13.66 -13.08
C LYS A 59 4.71 12.89 -11.82
N PRO A 60 4.71 11.55 -11.81
CA PRO A 60 5.16 10.76 -10.67
C PRO A 60 6.64 11.00 -10.32
N GLU A 61 7.49 11.22 -11.33
CA GLU A 61 8.92 11.48 -11.15
C GLU A 61 9.14 12.76 -10.33
N ARG A 62 8.30 13.78 -10.52
CA ARG A 62 8.39 15.02 -9.75
C ARG A 62 8.09 14.84 -8.26
N ILE A 63 7.16 13.94 -7.93
CA ILE A 63 6.91 13.55 -6.54
C ILE A 63 8.10 12.78 -5.97
N ALA A 64 8.67 11.87 -6.76
CA ALA A 64 9.84 11.10 -6.37
C ALA A 64 11.07 12.01 -6.16
N ASP A 65 11.33 12.97 -7.05
CA ASP A 65 12.42 13.93 -6.93
C ASP A 65 12.37 14.66 -5.58
N ILE A 66 11.22 15.25 -5.24
CA ILE A 66 11.04 16.00 -3.99
C ILE A 66 11.15 15.08 -2.78
N ALA A 67 10.53 13.90 -2.81
CA ALA A 67 10.59 12.94 -1.72
C ALA A 67 12.02 12.41 -1.51
N SER A 68 12.80 12.25 -2.58
CA SER A 68 14.16 11.72 -2.53
C SER A 68 15.15 12.65 -1.80
N LEU A 69 14.83 13.94 -1.69
CA LEU A 69 15.57 14.88 -0.86
C LEU A 69 15.47 14.58 0.65
N PHE A 70 14.46 13.80 1.05
CA PHE A 70 14.24 13.39 2.43
C PHE A 70 14.85 12.01 2.72
N GLY A 71 14.80 11.08 1.77
CA GLY A 71 15.37 9.75 1.92
C GLY A 71 15.29 8.90 0.65
N GLU A 72 16.07 7.81 0.61
CA GLU A 72 16.07 6.87 -0.52
C GLU A 72 14.70 6.16 -0.63
N ILE A 73 14.08 6.23 -1.81
CA ILE A 73 12.73 5.72 -2.03
C ILE A 73 12.79 4.20 -2.23
N TYR A 74 11.95 3.46 -1.51
CA TYR A 74 11.72 2.05 -1.82
C TYR A 74 10.73 1.90 -2.97
N VAL A 75 9.55 2.51 -2.82
CA VAL A 75 8.52 2.49 -3.86
C VAL A 75 7.63 3.73 -3.76
N LEU A 76 7.32 4.31 -4.92
CA LEU A 76 6.23 5.26 -5.11
C LEU A 76 5.16 4.60 -5.99
N ARG A 77 3.92 4.56 -5.49
CA ARG A 77 2.74 4.05 -6.19
C ARG A 77 1.80 5.20 -6.50
N PHE A 78 1.99 5.81 -7.65
CA PHE A 78 1.24 6.99 -8.09
C PHE A 78 -0.04 6.58 -8.82
N LYS A 79 -1.20 7.03 -8.33
CA LYS A 79 -2.48 6.60 -8.92
C LYS A 79 -2.86 7.47 -10.11
N VAL A 80 -3.15 6.80 -11.22
CA VAL A 80 -3.51 7.43 -12.50
C VAL A 80 -4.88 6.99 -12.98
N SER A 81 -5.54 7.87 -13.72
CA SER A 81 -6.77 7.57 -14.43
C SER A 81 -6.47 6.73 -15.68
N PHE A 82 -7.52 6.29 -16.38
CA PHE A 82 -7.37 5.61 -17.67
C PHE A 82 -6.62 6.47 -18.69
N SER A 83 -6.83 7.79 -18.66
CA SER A 83 -6.15 8.78 -19.51
C SER A 83 -4.68 9.01 -19.12
N GLY A 84 -4.19 8.40 -18.03
CA GLY A 84 -2.80 8.53 -17.56
C GLY A 84 -2.54 9.73 -16.64
N ASP A 85 -3.54 10.61 -16.45
CA ASP A 85 -3.48 11.75 -15.53
C ASP A 85 -3.49 11.32 -14.06
N SER A 86 -2.95 12.16 -13.18
CA SER A 86 -3.01 11.93 -11.72
C SER A 86 -4.46 11.85 -11.22
N ARG A 87 -4.73 10.86 -10.38
CA ARG A 87 -5.96 10.76 -9.57
C ARG A 87 -5.89 11.58 -8.28
N GLY A 88 -4.82 12.35 -8.09
CA GLY A 88 -4.66 13.28 -6.98
C GLY A 88 -4.01 12.69 -5.72
N PHE A 89 -3.52 11.44 -5.78
CA PHE A 89 -2.86 10.79 -4.65
C PHE A 89 -1.85 9.71 -5.04
N ALA A 90 -0.95 9.39 -4.11
CA ALA A 90 0.07 8.37 -4.22
C ALA A 90 0.38 7.73 -2.86
N TYR A 91 1.02 6.56 -2.89
CA TYR A 91 1.60 5.93 -1.70
C TYR A 91 3.11 5.89 -1.83
N LEU A 92 3.82 6.26 -0.78
CA LEU A 92 5.27 6.36 -0.75
C LEU A 92 5.83 5.52 0.41
N GLN A 93 6.87 4.74 0.15
CA GLN A 93 7.70 4.12 1.17
C GLN A 93 9.16 4.48 0.89
N PHE A 94 9.87 4.85 1.95
CA PHE A 94 11.33 4.94 1.93
C PHE A 94 11.94 3.56 2.19
N LEU A 95 13.22 3.39 1.84
CA LEU A 95 13.95 2.17 2.18
C LEU A 95 14.11 1.99 3.68
N ASP A 96 14.24 3.08 4.44
CA ASP A 96 14.19 3.06 5.90
C ASP A 96 12.75 3.35 6.36
N PRO A 97 12.01 2.35 6.89
CA PRO A 97 10.65 2.56 7.37
C PRO A 97 10.55 3.57 8.52
N ASN A 98 11.64 3.80 9.27
CA ASN A 98 11.66 4.73 10.40
C ASN A 98 11.54 6.20 9.94
N LEU A 99 11.81 6.46 8.66
CA LEU A 99 11.64 7.78 8.05
C LEU A 99 10.18 8.23 7.95
N MET A 100 9.20 7.33 8.14
CA MET A 100 7.78 7.67 8.03
C MET A 100 7.38 8.84 8.94
N ILE A 101 7.61 8.73 10.25
CA ILE A 101 7.19 9.74 11.24
C ILE A 101 7.81 11.12 10.95
N PRO A 102 9.14 11.27 10.77
CA PRO A 102 9.70 12.58 10.44
C PRO A 102 9.25 13.06 9.04
N ALA A 103 9.02 12.16 8.07
CA ALA A 103 8.50 12.54 6.76
C ALA A 103 7.11 13.15 6.81
N LEU A 104 6.21 12.68 7.69
CA LEU A 104 4.87 13.26 7.87
C LEU A 104 4.93 14.74 8.20
N ASN A 105 5.97 15.15 8.94
CA ASN A 105 6.16 16.53 9.35
C ASN A 105 6.93 17.34 8.31
N GLN A 106 8.00 16.79 7.72
CA GLN A 106 8.91 17.57 6.87
C GLN A 106 8.52 17.61 5.39
N LEU A 107 8.00 16.52 4.82
CA LEU A 107 7.63 16.46 3.39
C LEU A 107 6.59 17.53 2.99
N PRO A 108 5.55 17.86 3.79
CA PRO A 108 4.63 18.95 3.46
C PRO A 108 5.32 20.31 3.24
N PHE A 109 6.39 20.62 3.98
CA PHE A 109 7.16 21.84 3.77
C PHE A 109 7.98 21.80 2.49
N LEU A 110 8.59 20.65 2.18
CA LEU A 110 9.32 20.45 0.93
C LEU A 110 8.39 20.59 -0.28
N PHE A 111 7.23 19.93 -0.29
CA PHE A 111 6.26 20.06 -1.38
C PHE A 111 5.81 21.52 -1.56
N ARG A 112 5.51 22.25 -0.48
CA ARG A 112 5.22 23.69 -0.53
C ARG A 112 6.34 24.49 -1.18
N ARG A 113 7.59 24.28 -0.75
CA ARG A 113 8.78 24.97 -1.28
C ARG A 113 8.96 24.74 -2.79
N PHE A 114 8.57 23.57 -3.29
CA PHE A 114 8.66 23.21 -4.70
C PHE A 114 7.38 23.49 -5.51
N GLY A 115 6.47 24.32 -5.01
CA GLY A 115 5.29 24.79 -5.76
C GLY A 115 4.07 23.87 -5.69
N TYR A 116 4.02 22.96 -4.72
CA TYR A 116 2.89 22.05 -4.49
C TYR A 116 2.20 22.29 -3.14
N PRO A 117 1.61 23.49 -2.91
CA PRO A 117 1.08 23.83 -1.60
C PRO A 117 -0.15 23.04 -1.18
N MET A 118 -0.84 22.41 -2.12
CA MET A 118 -2.03 21.61 -1.86
C MET A 118 -1.71 20.16 -1.47
N ILE A 119 -0.46 19.71 -1.66
CA ILE A 119 -0.06 18.36 -1.30
C ILE A 119 -0.01 18.22 0.22
N ARG A 120 -0.70 17.19 0.72
CA ARG A 120 -0.70 16.78 2.12
C ARG A 120 -0.12 15.39 2.26
N VAL A 121 0.57 15.17 3.37
CA VAL A 121 1.24 13.91 3.71
C VAL A 121 0.62 13.37 4.99
N ARG A 122 0.23 12.09 4.99
CA ARG A 122 -0.42 11.40 6.11
C ARG A 122 0.12 9.98 6.22
N GLN A 123 -0.05 9.35 7.37
CA GLN A 123 0.19 7.92 7.50
C GLN A 123 -0.78 7.14 6.61
N SER A 124 -0.30 6.09 5.94
CA SER A 124 -1.17 5.19 5.20
C SER A 124 -2.03 4.36 6.15
N ARG A 125 -3.29 4.13 5.75
CA ARG A 125 -4.21 3.20 6.44
C ARG A 125 -4.04 1.76 5.99
N ASN A 126 -3.12 1.52 5.07
CA ASN A 126 -2.92 0.21 4.47
C ASN A 126 -2.14 -0.69 5.43
N THR A 127 -2.86 -1.56 6.12
CA THR A 127 -2.31 -2.54 7.08
C THR A 127 -1.91 -3.85 6.41
N CYS A 128 -2.10 -4.00 5.09
CA CYS A 128 -1.94 -5.28 4.40
C CYS A 128 -2.81 -6.40 5.06
N GLN A 129 -3.92 -6.05 5.71
CA GLN A 129 -4.78 -6.95 6.50
C GLN A 129 -6.27 -6.79 6.16
N LEU A 130 -7.00 -7.90 6.25
CA LEU A 130 -8.46 -7.95 6.09
C LEU A 130 -9.11 -8.54 7.32
N LEU A 131 -10.33 -8.10 7.61
CA LEU A 131 -11.20 -8.71 8.61
C LEU A 131 -12.33 -9.45 7.91
N LEU A 132 -12.52 -10.72 8.29
CA LEU A 132 -13.69 -11.53 7.99
C LEU A 132 -14.56 -11.57 9.25
N LYS A 133 -15.75 -10.96 9.19
CA LYS A 133 -16.68 -10.80 10.32
C LYS A 133 -17.99 -11.53 10.05
N GLY A 134 -18.82 -11.66 11.09
CA GLY A 134 -20.18 -12.20 10.97
C GLY A 134 -20.22 -13.71 10.81
N ILE A 135 -19.22 -14.40 11.38
CA ILE A 135 -19.12 -15.86 11.38
C ILE A 135 -19.71 -16.38 12.68
N TYR A 136 -20.73 -17.22 12.59
CA TYR A 136 -21.46 -17.77 13.74
C TYR A 136 -21.19 -19.27 13.93
N HIS A 137 -21.65 -19.89 15.03
CA HIS A 137 -21.40 -21.31 15.40
C HIS A 137 -21.57 -22.35 14.29
N ARG A 138 -22.36 -22.06 13.24
CA ARG A 138 -22.61 -23.00 12.14
C ARG A 138 -21.39 -23.28 11.27
N VAL A 139 -20.33 -22.47 11.37
CA VAL A 139 -19.07 -22.68 10.66
C VAL A 139 -17.96 -22.73 11.70
N THR A 140 -17.29 -23.87 11.78
CA THR A 140 -16.22 -24.09 12.76
C THR A 140 -14.96 -23.31 12.37
N PRO A 141 -14.09 -22.97 13.35
CA PRO A 141 -12.80 -22.33 13.04
C PRO A 141 -11.95 -23.10 12.02
N ASP A 142 -11.97 -24.43 12.07
CA ASP A 142 -11.24 -25.28 11.12
C ASP A 142 -11.80 -25.19 9.69
N GLU A 143 -13.13 -25.15 9.54
CA GLU A 143 -13.77 -24.95 8.24
C GLU A 143 -13.45 -23.58 7.65
N VAL A 144 -13.46 -22.52 8.48
CA VAL A 144 -13.06 -21.18 8.05
C VAL A 144 -11.61 -21.17 7.58
N PHE A 145 -10.70 -21.75 8.38
CA PHE A 145 -9.27 -21.80 8.07
C PHE A 145 -9.01 -22.56 6.76
N ASN A 146 -9.61 -23.74 6.60
CA ASN A 146 -9.48 -24.54 5.38
C ASN A 146 -10.05 -23.82 4.15
N THR A 147 -11.19 -23.16 4.30
CA THR A 147 -11.80 -22.36 3.22
C THR A 147 -10.93 -21.18 2.85
N LEU A 148 -10.34 -20.47 3.82
CA LEU A 148 -9.38 -19.40 3.56
C LEU A 148 -8.17 -19.93 2.80
N LYS A 149 -7.57 -21.04 3.24
CA LYS A 149 -6.37 -21.66 2.64
C LYS A 149 -6.60 -22.09 1.19
N GLN A 150 -7.80 -22.60 0.88
CA GLN A 150 -8.19 -22.95 -0.49
C GLN A 150 -8.52 -21.72 -1.36
N THR A 151 -8.85 -20.59 -0.74
CA THR A 151 -9.30 -19.39 -1.47
C THR A 151 -8.15 -18.42 -1.72
N VAL A 152 -7.31 -18.13 -0.73
CA VAL A 152 -6.27 -17.08 -0.82
C VAL A 152 -4.97 -17.52 -0.16
N GLN A 153 -3.85 -16.98 -0.63
CA GLN A 153 -2.59 -17.06 0.09
C GLN A 153 -2.57 -15.99 1.17
N PHE A 154 -2.10 -16.35 2.37
CA PHE A 154 -1.97 -15.46 3.51
C PHE A 154 -0.77 -15.88 4.37
N VAL A 155 -0.23 -14.94 5.15
CA VAL A 155 0.88 -15.16 6.07
C VAL A 155 0.36 -15.67 7.42
N LYS A 156 -0.70 -15.05 7.92
CA LYS A 156 -1.25 -15.32 9.25
C LYS A 156 -2.76 -15.13 9.28
N VAL A 157 -3.44 -15.94 10.07
CA VAL A 157 -4.85 -15.73 10.45
C VAL A 157 -4.93 -15.73 11.97
N VAL A 158 -5.63 -14.76 12.54
CA VAL A 158 -5.96 -14.69 13.97
C VAL A 158 -7.47 -14.73 14.11
N CYS A 159 -7.98 -15.68 14.89
CA CYS A 159 -9.40 -15.80 15.22
C CYS A 159 -9.65 -15.16 16.60
N ARG A 160 -10.71 -14.38 16.72
CA ARG A 160 -11.19 -13.82 17.99
C ARG A 160 -12.69 -14.05 18.13
N GLU A 161 -13.12 -14.57 19.27
CA GLU A 161 -14.53 -14.59 19.63
C GLU A 161 -14.93 -13.21 20.16
N ILE A 162 -15.88 -12.55 19.49
CA ILE A 162 -16.32 -11.18 19.80
C ILE A 162 -17.51 -11.20 20.75
N CYS A 163 -18.44 -12.14 20.56
CA CYS A 163 -19.50 -12.48 21.49
C CYS A 163 -19.79 -13.98 21.37
N ARG A 164 -20.65 -14.53 22.25
CA ARG A 164 -20.97 -15.97 22.25
C ARG A 164 -21.23 -16.47 20.84
N GLU A 165 -20.39 -17.42 20.42
CA GLU A 165 -20.50 -18.08 19.12
C GLU A 165 -20.38 -17.15 17.90
N CYS A 166 -19.73 -16.00 18.04
CA CYS A 166 -19.53 -15.02 16.97
C CYS A 166 -18.04 -14.69 16.86
N PHE A 167 -17.47 -14.97 15.69
CA PHE A 167 -16.03 -14.91 15.46
C PHE A 167 -15.67 -13.85 14.41
N GLU A 168 -14.51 -13.23 14.62
CA GLU A 168 -13.82 -12.37 13.68
C GLU A 168 -12.45 -12.98 13.34
N TYR A 169 -12.11 -12.99 12.06
CA TYR A 169 -10.83 -13.48 11.57
C TYR A 169 -10.06 -12.34 10.94
N GLN A 170 -8.90 -12.02 11.51
CA GLN A 170 -7.94 -11.09 10.94
C GLN A 170 -6.95 -11.86 10.09
N VAL A 171 -6.91 -11.56 8.79
CA VAL A 171 -6.08 -12.22 7.78
C VAL A 171 -4.98 -11.26 7.35
N THR A 172 -3.72 -11.64 7.56
CA THR A 172 -2.54 -10.86 7.20
C THR A 172 -1.92 -11.37 5.90
N PHE A 173 -1.63 -10.47 4.97
CA PHE A 173 -1.03 -10.77 3.67
C PHE A 173 0.41 -10.29 3.61
N SER A 174 1.20 -10.87 2.70
CA SER A 174 2.62 -10.50 2.59
C SER A 174 2.79 -9.13 1.91
N SER A 175 1.81 -8.72 1.12
CA SER A 175 1.81 -7.43 0.43
C SER A 175 0.42 -6.85 0.21
N ASN A 176 0.36 -5.55 -0.07
CA ASN A 176 -0.88 -4.87 -0.42
C ASN A 176 -1.51 -5.46 -1.69
N GLU A 177 -0.69 -5.90 -2.66
CA GLU A 177 -1.19 -6.46 -3.92
C GLU A 177 -1.89 -7.80 -3.67
N GLU A 178 -1.30 -8.65 -2.85
CA GLU A 178 -1.93 -9.88 -2.37
C GLU A 178 -3.21 -9.59 -1.58
N ALA A 179 -3.20 -8.60 -0.68
CA ALA A 179 -4.38 -8.23 0.09
C ALA A 179 -5.53 -7.74 -0.80
N ILE A 180 -5.24 -6.93 -1.83
CA ILE A 180 -6.23 -6.46 -2.81
C ILE A 180 -6.81 -7.63 -3.61
N PHE A 181 -5.95 -8.53 -4.10
CA PHE A 181 -6.39 -9.72 -4.83
C PHE A 181 -7.24 -10.63 -3.95
N ALA A 182 -6.78 -10.91 -2.73
CA ALA A 182 -7.48 -11.71 -1.74
C ALA A 182 -8.84 -11.11 -1.42
N ARG A 183 -8.94 -9.80 -1.17
CA ARG A 183 -10.21 -9.13 -0.92
C ARG A 183 -11.20 -9.32 -2.06
N ARG A 184 -10.76 -9.14 -3.32
CA ARG A 184 -11.62 -9.35 -4.50
C ARG A 184 -12.15 -10.77 -4.57
N LYS A 185 -11.31 -11.77 -4.27
CA LYS A 185 -11.70 -13.18 -4.30
C LYS A 185 -12.63 -13.53 -3.13
N LEU A 186 -12.30 -13.10 -1.92
CA LEU A 186 -13.09 -13.34 -0.72
C LEU A 186 -14.48 -12.67 -0.80
N LEU A 187 -14.59 -11.46 -1.36
CA LEU A 187 -15.90 -10.82 -1.59
C LEU A 187 -16.82 -11.64 -2.50
N ARG A 188 -16.25 -12.36 -3.49
CA ARG A 188 -17.02 -13.24 -4.38
C ARG A 188 -17.39 -14.57 -3.74
N THR A 189 -16.69 -14.98 -2.69
CA THR A 189 -16.88 -16.26 -2.02
C THR A 189 -17.29 -16.11 -0.55
N ALA A 190 -17.75 -14.92 -0.13
CA ALA A 190 -18.02 -14.61 1.27
C ALA A 190 -19.07 -15.57 1.86
N THR A 191 -20.06 -15.96 1.07
CA THR A 191 -21.13 -16.89 1.45
C THR A 191 -20.62 -18.27 1.88
N LYS A 192 -19.40 -18.68 1.46
CA LYS A 192 -18.76 -19.93 1.94
C LYS A 192 -18.47 -19.91 3.44
N PHE A 193 -18.35 -18.72 4.03
CA PHE A 193 -18.12 -18.53 5.46
C PHE A 193 -19.43 -18.30 6.24
N GLY A 194 -20.58 -18.34 5.57
CA GLY A 194 -21.89 -18.09 6.15
C GLY A 194 -22.62 -16.91 5.51
N ARG A 195 -23.93 -16.85 5.70
CA ARG A 195 -24.80 -15.85 5.05
C ARG A 195 -24.51 -14.41 5.49
N ASN A 196 -24.00 -14.24 6.70
CA ASN A 196 -23.70 -12.93 7.31
C ASN A 196 -22.22 -12.57 7.20
N ALA A 197 -21.42 -13.35 6.48
CA ALA A 197 -19.99 -13.13 6.37
C ALA A 197 -19.70 -11.84 5.60
N VAL A 198 -18.88 -10.96 6.20
CA VAL A 198 -18.48 -9.69 5.59
C VAL A 198 -16.95 -9.59 5.58
N VAL A 199 -16.41 -9.11 4.46
CA VAL A 199 -14.98 -8.88 4.27
C VAL A 199 -14.71 -7.38 4.23
N VAL A 200 -13.95 -6.87 5.19
CA VAL A 200 -13.58 -5.45 5.29
C VAL A 200 -12.06 -5.29 5.43
N TRP A 201 -11.56 -4.09 5.16
CA TRP A 201 -10.17 -3.74 5.48
C TRP A 201 -10.00 -3.63 6.99
N ASP A 202 -8.83 -4.01 7.49
CA ASP A 202 -8.49 -3.80 8.88
C ASP A 202 -7.94 -2.38 9.11
N ASP A 203 -8.79 -1.49 9.62
CA ASP A 203 -8.48 -0.09 9.88
C ASP A 203 -8.10 0.17 11.36
N THR A 204 -7.84 -0.87 12.19
CA THR A 204 -7.66 -0.71 13.65
C THR A 204 -6.38 -0.01 14.11
N ASN A 205 -5.61 0.63 13.22
CA ASN A 205 -4.54 1.55 13.61
C ASN A 205 -5.06 2.95 14.03
N GLN A 206 -6.19 3.00 14.75
CA GLN A 206 -6.72 4.22 15.36
C GLN A 206 -6.32 4.33 16.83
#